data_AF-A0A6P1NXN5-F1
#
_entry.id   AF-A0A6P1NXN5-F1
#
_cell.length_a   1.000
_cell.length_b   1.000
_cell.length_c   1.000
_cell.angle_alpha   90.00
_cell.angle_beta   90.00
_cell.angle_gamma   90.00
#
_symmetry.space_group_name_H-M   'P 1'
#
loop_
_entity.id
_entity.type
_entity.pdbx_description
1 polymer ?
#
loop_
_entity_poly.entity_id
_entity_poly.type
_entity_poly.pdbx_seq_one_letter_code
_entity_poly.pdbx_strand_id
1 'polypeptide(L)'
;MDSYTNRLRYDVACLISDLKNLETFQLLRQPHLEKHGLELLDVVDIILEVEKKYGVEITDDLPVFTLDDFAHIIEMQQYRQAS
;
A
#
# COMPACT_ATOMS: atom_id res chain seq x y z
N MET A 1 -7.69 -10.45 9.00
CA MET A 1 -8.07 -9.31 8.16
C MET A 1 -9.55 -9.39 7.90
N ASP A 2 -10.27 -8.31 8.18
CA ASP A 2 -11.69 -8.22 7.85
C ASP A 2 -11.87 -7.95 6.34
N SER A 3 -13.12 -7.88 5.88
CA SER A 3 -13.43 -7.66 4.46
C SER A 3 -12.95 -6.29 3.94
N TYR A 4 -12.79 -5.31 4.81
CA TYR A 4 -12.38 -3.96 4.44
C TYR A 4 -10.88 -3.90 4.19
N THR A 5 -10.06 -4.45 5.11
CA THR A 5 -8.61 -4.54 4.92
C THR A 5 -8.26 -5.30 3.63
N ASN A 6 -9.00 -6.38 3.31
CA ASN A 6 -8.80 -7.14 2.08
C ASN A 6 -9.09 -6.33 0.80
N ARG A 7 -10.10 -5.44 0.83
CA ARG A 7 -10.38 -4.55 -0.30
C ARG A 7 -9.28 -3.51 -0.46
N LEU A 8 -8.83 -2.88 0.63
CA LEU A 8 -7.72 -1.92 0.60
C LEU A 8 -6.44 -2.58 0.06
N ARG A 9 -6.14 -3.80 0.50
CA ARG A 9 -5.01 -4.59 -0.01
C ARG A 9 -5.07 -4.80 -1.52
N TYR A 10 -6.26 -5.11 -2.05
CA TYR A 10 -6.47 -5.23 -3.50
C TYR A 10 -6.30 -3.89 -4.21
N ASP A 11 -6.89 -2.82 -3.69
CA ASP A 11 -6.83 -1.50 -4.29
C ASP A 11 -5.39 -0.93 -4.32
N VAL A 12 -4.60 -1.20 -3.27
CA VAL A 12 -3.17 -0.87 -3.22
C VAL A 12 -2.40 -1.71 -4.24
N ALA A 13 -2.70 -3.01 -4.37
CA ALA A 13 -2.05 -3.85 -5.38
C ALA A 13 -2.34 -3.37 -6.81
N CYS A 14 -3.56 -2.91 -7.10
CA CYS A 14 -3.91 -2.28 -8.37
C CYS A 14 -3.13 -0.97 -8.59
N LEU A 15 -3.03 -0.12 -7.57
CA LEU A 15 -2.25 1.12 -7.66
C LEU A 15 -0.77 0.87 -7.98
N ILE A 16 -0.15 -0.08 -7.28
CA ILE A 16 1.26 -0.43 -7.51
C ILE A 16 1.45 -1.07 -8.87
N SER A 17 0.51 -1.94 -9.30
CA SER A 17 0.47 -2.53 -10.63
C SER A 17 0.51 -1.45 -11.71
N ASP A 18 -0.34 -0.43 -11.59
CA ASP A 18 -0.40 0.67 -12.56
C ASP A 18 0.86 1.54 -12.53
N LEU A 19 1.40 1.82 -11.35
CA LEU A 19 2.56 2.70 -11.18
C LEU A 19 3.88 2.04 -11.64
N LYS A 20 4.04 0.75 -11.38
CA LYS A 20 5.31 0.03 -11.57
C LYS A 20 5.24 -1.02 -12.70
N ASN A 21 4.12 -1.09 -13.41
CA ASN A 21 3.87 -2.04 -14.49
C ASN A 21 4.11 -3.51 -14.07
N LEU A 22 3.57 -3.87 -12.90
CA LEU A 22 3.65 -5.20 -12.29
C LEU A 22 2.29 -5.89 -12.34
N GLU A 23 2.25 -7.23 -12.37
CA GLU A 23 0.97 -7.93 -12.32
C GLU A 23 0.35 -7.89 -10.92
N THR A 24 -0.88 -7.36 -10.81
CA THR A 24 -1.64 -7.32 -9.55
C THR A 24 -1.70 -8.69 -8.84
N PHE A 25 -1.89 -9.78 -9.59
CA PHE A 25 -1.94 -11.12 -9.02
C PHE A 25 -0.62 -11.55 -8.37
N GLN A 26 0.52 -11.18 -8.97
CA GLN A 26 1.84 -11.46 -8.39
C GLN A 26 2.06 -10.67 -7.10
N LEU A 27 1.66 -9.40 -7.08
CA LEU A 27 1.69 -8.55 -5.89
C LEU A 27 0.86 -9.15 -4.75
N LEU A 28 -0.36 -9.62 -5.04
CA LEU A 28 -1.23 -10.24 -4.04
C LEU A 28 -0.67 -11.56 -3.48
N ARG A 29 0.01 -12.34 -4.32
CA ARG A 29 0.62 -13.62 -3.94
C ARG A 29 1.94 -13.44 -3.18
N GLN A 30 2.71 -12.41 -3.52
CA GLN A 30 3.97 -12.05 -2.88
C GLN A 30 3.88 -10.59 -2.40
N PRO A 31 3.34 -10.34 -1.19
CA PRO A 31 3.01 -8.99 -0.76
C PRO A 31 4.22 -8.11 -0.46
N HIS A 32 5.41 -8.70 -0.30
CA HIS A 32 6.65 -7.98 0.00
C HIS A 32 7.17 -7.28 -1.26
N LEU A 33 7.30 -5.95 -1.21
CA LEU A 33 7.69 -5.12 -2.35
C LEU A 33 9.08 -5.49 -2.90
N GLU A 34 10.04 -5.78 -2.00
CA GLU A 34 11.40 -6.19 -2.37
C GLU A 34 11.44 -7.45 -3.25
N LYS A 35 10.42 -8.33 -3.18
CA LYS A 35 10.37 -9.56 -4.00
C LYS A 35 10.04 -9.27 -5.45
N HIS A 36 9.59 -8.05 -5.76
CA HIS A 36 9.33 -7.56 -7.12
C HIS A 36 10.42 -6.61 -7.62
N GLY A 37 11.53 -6.48 -6.87
CA GLY A 37 12.61 -5.56 -7.21
C GLY A 37 12.28 -4.09 -6.96
N LEU A 38 11.26 -3.79 -6.15
CA LEU A 38 10.93 -2.43 -5.75
C LEU A 38 11.88 -2.00 -4.65
N GLU A 39 12.71 -1.00 -4.95
CA GLU A 39 13.69 -0.46 -4.02
C GLU A 39 13.14 0.76 -3.28
N LEU A 40 13.95 1.36 -2.39
CA LEU A 40 13.52 2.47 -1.54
C LEU A 40 12.89 3.63 -2.34
N LEU A 41 13.47 4.01 -3.48
CA LEU A 41 12.90 5.07 -4.32
C LEU A 41 11.53 4.70 -4.89
N ASP A 42 11.34 3.43 -5.27
CA ASP A 42 10.04 2.94 -5.72
C ASP A 42 9.00 2.96 -4.60
N VAL A 43 9.42 2.59 -3.38
CA VAL A 43 8.56 2.62 -2.19
C VAL A 43 8.13 4.05 -1.88
N VAL A 44 9.04 5.02 -1.99
CA VAL A 44 8.72 6.45 -1.81
C VAL A 44 7.68 6.92 -2.84
N ASP A 45 7.83 6.56 -4.12
CA ASP A 45 6.82 6.91 -5.14
C ASP A 45 5.44 6.30 -4.83
N ILE A 46 5.42 5.04 -4.37
CA ILE A 46 4.19 4.35 -4.00
C ILE A 46 3.54 5.03 -2.79
N ILE A 47 4.33 5.39 -1.77
CA ILE A 47 3.85 6.11 -0.59
C ILE A 47 3.15 7.40 -1.02
N LEU A 48 3.81 8.24 -1.83
CA LEU A 48 3.25 9.52 -2.27
C LEU A 48 1.92 9.36 -3.02
N GLU A 49 1.81 8.36 -3.90
CA GLU A 49 0.54 8.10 -4.61
C GLU A 49 -0.55 7.51 -3.70
N VAL A 50 -0.18 6.70 -2.70
CA VAL A 50 -1.13 6.21 -1.68
C VAL A 50 -1.63 7.36 -0.80
N GLU A 51 -0.76 8.21 -0.28
CA GLU A 51 -1.13 9.38 0.53
C GLU A 51 -2.10 10.29 -0.23
N LYS A 52 -1.77 10.60 -1.49
CA LYS A 52 -2.60 11.42 -2.37
C LYS A 52 -3.95 10.80 -2.67
N LYS A 53 -4.03 9.47 -2.87
CA LYS A 53 -5.28 8.77 -3.20
C LYS A 53 -6.20 8.64 -1.99
N TYR A 54 -5.64 8.39 -0.80
CA TYR A 54 -6.42 8.05 0.40
C TYR A 54 -6.52 9.18 1.43
N GLY A 55 -5.78 10.29 1.25
CA GLY A 55 -5.76 11.40 2.20
C GLY A 55 -5.14 11.00 3.55
N VAL A 56 -4.12 10.16 3.51
CA VAL A 56 -3.38 9.66 4.69
C VAL A 56 -1.95 10.17 4.67
N GLU A 57 -1.27 10.12 5.81
CA GLU A 57 0.14 10.50 5.95
C GLU A 57 0.96 9.31 6.45
N ILE A 58 1.89 8.82 5.65
CA ILE A 58 2.78 7.70 5.98
C ILE A 58 4.11 8.29 6.42
N THR A 59 4.32 8.40 7.73
CA THR A 59 5.56 8.95 8.30
C THR A 59 6.77 8.06 8.03
N ASP A 60 7.95 8.64 7.85
CA ASP A 60 9.23 7.93 7.60
C ASP A 60 9.59 6.87 8.65
N ASP A 61 9.06 6.99 9.88
CA ASP A 61 9.28 6.03 10.96
C ASP A 61 8.45 4.73 10.80
N LEU A 62 7.49 4.68 9.88
CA LEU A 62 6.65 3.51 9.66
C LEU A 62 7.28 2.58 8.62
N PRO A 63 7.57 1.31 8.97
CA PRO A 63 8.07 0.35 8.00
C PRO A 63 6.96 0.01 7.00
N VAL A 64 7.12 0.42 5.75
CA VAL A 64 6.20 0.06 4.67
C VAL A 64 6.92 -0.82 3.66
N PHE A 65 6.81 -2.13 3.86
CA PHE A 65 7.51 -3.12 3.04
C PHE A 65 6.57 -4.09 2.34
N THR A 66 5.28 -4.08 2.69
CA THR A 66 4.27 -4.99 2.16
C THR A 66 2.97 -4.29 1.79
N LEU A 67 2.16 -4.94 0.93
CA LEU A 67 0.78 -4.51 0.66
C LEU A 67 -0.08 -4.40 1.92
N ASP A 68 0.18 -5.28 2.89
CA ASP A 68 -0.58 -5.37 4.13
C ASP A 68 -0.29 -4.16 5.04
N ASP A 69 0.95 -3.63 5.02
CA ASP A 69 1.33 -2.42 5.75
C ASP A 69 0.54 -1.20 5.25
N PHE A 70 0.48 -1.01 3.93
CA PHE A 70 -0.32 0.07 3.33
C PHE A 70 -1.80 -0.06 3.71
N ALA A 71 -2.38 -1.24 3.53
CA ALA A 71 -3.79 -1.47 3.83
C ALA A 71 -4.11 -1.17 5.31
N HIS A 72 -3.23 -1.59 6.22
CA HIS A 72 -3.39 -1.35 7.65
C HIS A 72 -3.26 0.13 8.03
N ILE A 73 -2.29 0.85 7.46
CA ILE A 73 -2.10 2.28 7.72
C ILE A 73 -3.31 3.08 7.23
N ILE A 74 -3.79 2.79 6.01
CA ILE A 74 -4.96 3.45 5.44
C ILE A 74 -6.18 3.21 6.33
N GLU A 75 -6.43 1.96 6.70
CA GLU A 75 -7.54 1.58 7.57
C GLU A 75 -7.47 2.32 8.90
N MET A 76 -6.33 2.28 9.59
CA MET A 76 -6.13 2.91 10.89
C MET A 76 -6.41 4.43 10.85
N GLN A 77 -5.94 5.13 9.82
CA GLN A 77 -6.11 6.58 9.73
C GLN A 77 -7.52 6.98 9.32
N GLN A 78 -8.16 6.24 8.40
CA GLN A 78 -9.54 6.53 8.02
C GLN A 78 -10.52 6.32 9.18
N TYR A 79 -10.31 5.31 10.03
CA TYR A 79 -11.10 5.16 11.26
C TYR A 79 -10.92 6.34 12.22
N ARG A 80 -9.70 6.90 12.32
CA ARG A 80 -9.43 8.08 13.17
C ARG A 80 -10.06 9.36 12.61
N GLN A 81 -10.09 9.53 11.29
CA GLN A 81 -10.70 10.70 10.65
C GLN A 81 -12.24 10.67 10.67
N ALA A 82 -12.85 9.48 10.80
CA ALA A 82 -14.30 9.29 10.86
C ALA A 82 -14.89 9.34 12.29
N SER A 83 -14.04 9.45 13.32
CA SER A 83 -14.42 9.57 14.74
C SER A 83 -14.36 11.03 15.20
#